data_AF-A0AB35IP68-F1
#
_entry.id   AF-A0AB35IP68-F1
#
_cell.length_a   1.000
_cell.length_b   1.000
_cell.length_c   1.000
_cell.angle_alpha   90.00
_cell.angle_beta   90.00
_cell.angle_gamma   90.00
#
_symmetry.space_group_name_H-M   'P 1'
#
loop_
_entity.id
_entity.type
_entity.pdbx_description
1 polymer ?
#
loop_
_entity_poly.entity_id
_entity_poly.type
_entity_poly.pdbx_seq_one_letter_code
_entity_poly.pdbx_strand_id
1 'polypeptide(L)'
;MKYDYGFKLNCVELYKNGRWHETPEGIGQKNFRKRITTWVKIADLHGIDALKHPTTCTEYTVEERYALVARVLAGESQKKCCNKC
;
A
#
# COMPACT_ATOMS: atom_id res chain seq x y z
N MET A 1 -3.54 4.15 -0.71
CA MET A 1 -2.88 3.68 -1.96
C MET A 1 -3.85 3.90 -3.12
N LYS A 2 -3.39 4.11 -4.37
CA LYS A 2 -4.29 4.43 -5.53
C LYS A 2 -5.18 3.25 -6.01
N TYR A 3 -4.87 2.02 -5.59
CA TYR A 3 -5.60 0.82 -5.99
C TYR A 3 -5.92 -0.04 -4.78
N ASP A 4 -7.16 -0.50 -4.71
CA ASP A 4 -7.63 -1.40 -3.66
C ASP A 4 -7.06 -2.80 -3.81
N TYR A 5 -7.07 -3.55 -2.71
CA TYR A 5 -6.55 -4.91 -2.69
C TYR A 5 -7.24 -5.81 -3.72
N GLY A 6 -8.58 -5.77 -3.79
CA GLY A 6 -9.35 -6.56 -4.76
C GLY A 6 -9.00 -6.24 -6.21
N PHE A 7 -8.74 -4.96 -6.51
CA PHE A 7 -8.29 -4.55 -7.85
C PHE A 7 -6.92 -5.14 -8.19
N LYS A 8 -5.96 -5.07 -7.27
CA LYS A 8 -4.63 -5.67 -7.46
C LYS A 8 -4.71 -7.18 -7.63
N LEU A 9 -5.56 -7.85 -6.84
CA LEU A 9 -5.78 -9.29 -6.91
C LEU A 9 -6.26 -9.69 -8.31
N ASN A 10 -7.30 -9.04 -8.83
CA ASN A 10 -7.81 -9.30 -10.17
C ASN A 10 -6.74 -9.08 -11.26
N CYS A 11 -5.93 -8.03 -11.14
CA CYS A 11 -4.82 -7.79 -12.08
C CYS A 11 -3.78 -8.92 -12.07
N VAL A 12 -3.45 -9.45 -10.89
CA VAL A 12 -2.48 -10.55 -10.72
C VAL A 12 -3.05 -11.86 -11.26
N GLU A 13 -4.33 -12.16 -11.00
CA GLU A 13 -5.02 -13.33 -11.54
C GLU A 13 -5.12 -13.29 -13.06
N LEU A 14 -5.47 -12.14 -13.64
CA LEU A 14 -5.48 -11.96 -15.10
C LEU A 14 -4.09 -12.19 -15.69
N TYR A 15 -3.05 -11.64 -15.07
CA TYR A 15 -1.66 -11.81 -15.52
C TYR A 15 -1.23 -13.28 -15.53
N LYS A 16 -1.61 -14.05 -14.49
CA LYS A 16 -1.34 -15.50 -14.43
C LYS A 16 -2.06 -16.28 -15.53
N ASN A 17 -3.22 -15.80 -15.98
CA ASN A 17 -3.98 -16.34 -17.12
C ASN A 17 -3.48 -15.81 -18.48
N GLY A 18 -2.37 -15.06 -18.53
CA GLY A 18 -1.83 -14.47 -19.77
C GLY A 18 -2.65 -13.29 -20.32
N ARG A 19 -3.61 -12.78 -19.55
CA ARG A 19 -4.46 -11.63 -19.90
C ARG A 19 -4.02 -10.38 -19.15
N TRP A 20 -4.37 -9.21 -19.67
CA TRP A 20 -4.08 -7.93 -19.04
C TRP A 20 -5.38 -7.21 -18.72
N HIS A 21 -5.44 -6.60 -17.54
CA HIS A 21 -6.55 -5.70 -17.21
C HIS A 21 -6.50 -4.46 -18.12
N GLU A 22 -7.67 -3.92 -18.44
CA GLU A 22 -7.79 -2.64 -19.14
C GLU A 22 -7.05 -1.53 -18.38
N THR A 23 -6.39 -0.65 -19.13
CA THR A 23 -5.60 0.44 -18.56
C THR A 23 -6.54 1.56 -18.14
N PRO A 24 -6.54 1.98 -16.85
CA PRO A 24 -7.36 3.08 -16.40
C PRO A 24 -7.02 4.39 -17.11
N GLU A 25 -8.02 5.23 -17.32
CA GLU A 25 -7.87 6.54 -17.95
C GLU A 25 -6.89 7.43 -17.16
N GLY A 26 -6.06 8.20 -17.88
CA GLY A 26 -5.04 9.08 -17.28
C GLY A 26 -3.76 8.37 -16.83
N ILE A 27 -3.56 7.08 -17.11
CA ILE A 27 -2.31 6.37 -16.86
C ILE A 27 -1.80 5.71 -18.15
N GLY A 28 -0.53 5.91 -18.47
CA GLY A 28 0.09 5.23 -19.61
C GLY A 28 0.13 3.71 -19.42
N GLN A 29 -0.30 2.95 -20.43
CA GLN A 29 -0.36 1.48 -20.42
C GLN A 29 0.97 0.83 -19.99
N LYS A 30 2.11 1.33 -20.49
CA LYS A 30 3.44 0.83 -20.10
C LYS A 30 3.69 0.92 -18.60
N ASN A 31 3.28 2.03 -17.97
CA ASN A 31 3.46 2.24 -16.53
C ASN A 31 2.48 1.37 -15.72
N PHE A 32 1.26 1.19 -16.22
CA PHE A 32 0.28 0.32 -15.60
C PHE A 32 0.73 -1.15 -15.62
N ARG A 33 1.17 -1.66 -16.77
CA ARG A 33 1.69 -3.03 -16.89
C ARG A 33 2.90 -3.29 -16.00
N LYS A 34 3.83 -2.32 -15.90
CA LYS A 34 4.96 -2.40 -14.97
C LYS A 34 4.50 -2.58 -13.51
N ARG A 35 3.46 -1.85 -13.08
CA ARG A 35 2.90 -2.00 -11.72
C ARG A 35 2.31 -3.39 -11.49
N ILE A 36 1.57 -3.93 -12.47
CA ILE A 36 1.03 -5.30 -12.40
C ILE A 36 2.16 -6.30 -12.22
N THR A 37 3.22 -6.22 -13.02
CA THR A 37 4.39 -7.10 -12.87
C THR A 37 5.04 -6.98 -11.49
N THR A 38 5.13 -5.78 -10.92
CA THR A 38 5.62 -5.60 -9.55
C THR A 38 4.72 -6.30 -8.53
N TRP A 39 3.39 -6.18 -8.66
CA TRP A 39 2.46 -6.86 -7.75
C TRP A 39 2.57 -8.38 -7.85
N VAL A 40 2.69 -8.93 -9.06
CA VAL A 40 2.90 -10.36 -9.28
C VAL A 40 4.19 -10.82 -8.58
N LYS A 41 5.30 -10.10 -8.77
CA LYS A 41 6.57 -10.40 -8.09
C LYS A 41 6.44 -10.39 -6.57
N ILE A 42 5.74 -9.40 -6.00
CA ILE A 42 5.50 -9.32 -4.56
C ILE A 42 4.67 -10.52 -4.09
N ALA A 43 3.61 -10.86 -4.83
CA ALA A 43 2.74 -11.98 -4.52
C ALA A 43 3.47 -13.33 -4.61
N ASP A 44 4.39 -13.48 -5.56
CA ASP A 44 5.17 -14.71 -5.73
C ASP A 44 6.26 -14.85 -4.63
N LEU A 45 6.82 -13.75 -4.14
CA LEU A 45 7.86 -13.77 -3.09
C LEU A 45 7.29 -13.89 -1.68
N HIS A 46 6.19 -13.18 -1.38
CA HIS A 46 5.69 -13.00 -0.01
C HIS A 46 4.24 -13.48 0.17
N GLY A 47 3.63 -14.03 -0.88
CA GLY A 47 2.22 -14.41 -0.88
C GLY A 47 1.28 -13.26 -1.25
N ILE A 48 0.06 -13.60 -1.63
CA ILE A 48 -0.94 -12.63 -2.09
C ILE A 48 -1.36 -11.64 -1.00
N ASP A 49 -1.22 -12.03 0.28
CA ASP A 49 -1.50 -11.15 1.42
C ASP A 49 -0.53 -9.97 1.51
N ALA A 50 0.68 -10.08 0.95
CA ALA A 50 1.63 -8.98 0.89
C ALA A 50 1.17 -7.82 -0.02
N LEU A 51 0.15 -8.03 -0.86
CA LEU A 51 -0.47 -6.95 -1.63
C LEU A 51 -1.47 -6.13 -0.81
N LYS A 52 -1.94 -6.65 0.33
CA LYS A 52 -2.76 -5.90 1.27
C LYS A 52 -1.91 -4.75 1.77
N HIS A 53 -2.45 -3.55 1.67
CA HIS A 53 -1.82 -2.44 2.36
C HIS A 53 -1.93 -2.75 3.86
N PRO A 54 -0.83 -2.71 4.63
CA PRO A 54 -0.96 -2.81 6.06
C PRO A 54 -1.85 -1.67 6.53
N THR A 55 -2.96 -2.00 7.16
CA THR A 55 -3.92 -1.07 7.80
C THR A 55 -3.32 -0.39 9.03
N THR A 56 -2.00 -0.47 9.18
CA THR A 56 -1.24 -0.11 10.39
C THR A 56 -1.34 1.35 10.73
N CYS A 57 -1.76 2.23 9.81
CA CYS A 57 -2.30 3.56 10.18
C CYS A 57 -3.56 3.38 11.03
N THR A 58 -3.31 3.00 12.28
CA THR A 58 -4.24 2.84 13.36
C THR A 58 -4.82 4.22 13.54
N GLU A 59 -6.15 4.33 13.49
CA GLU A 59 -6.78 5.60 13.77
C GLU A 59 -6.41 6.01 15.19
N TYR A 60 -5.50 6.98 15.30
CA TYR A 60 -5.16 7.53 16.60
C TYR A 60 -6.40 8.20 17.16
N THR A 61 -6.76 7.81 18.38
CA THR A 61 -7.70 8.56 19.21
C THR A 61 -7.18 9.99 19.42
N VAL A 62 -8.06 10.92 19.81
CA VAL A 62 -7.70 12.33 19.98
C VAL A 62 -6.57 12.46 21.02
N GLU A 63 -6.65 11.68 22.09
CA GLU A 63 -5.69 11.62 23.19
C GLU A 63 -4.32 11.09 22.73
N GLU A 64 -4.30 10.02 21.93
CA GLU A 64 -3.04 9.50 21.38
C GLU A 64 -2.36 10.49 20.42
N ARG A 65 -3.14 11.26 19.64
CA ARG A 65 -2.58 12.34 18.79
C ARG A 65 -1.94 13.43 19.64
N TYR A 66 -2.60 13.86 20.71
CA TYR A 66 -2.03 14.85 21.63
C TYR A 66 -0.76 14.34 22.31
N ALA A 67 -0.74 13.08 22.75
CA ALA A 67 0.44 12.46 23.35
C ALA A 67 1.63 12.40 22.37
N LEU A 68 1.38 12.13 21.08
CA LEU A 68 2.41 12.17 20.06
C LEU A 68 2.96 13.58 19.83
N VAL A 69 2.08 14.59 19.77
CA VAL A 69 2.49 16.00 19.64
C VAL A 69 3.36 16.42 20.83
N ALA A 70 2.97 16.05 22.06
CA ALA A 70 3.75 16.34 23.26
C ALA A 70 5.17 15.74 23.22
N ARG A 71 5.32 14.49 22.72
CA ARG A 71 6.63 13.85 22.57
C ARG A 71 7.52 14.54 21.54
N VAL A 72 6.94 14.99 20.43
CA VAL A 72 7.68 15.78 19.43
C VAL A 72 8.11 17.13 20.01
N LEU A 73 7.23 17.81 20.77
CA LEU A 73 7.57 19.06 21.47
C LEU A 73 8.66 18.85 22.54
N ALA A 74 8.72 17.66 23.14
CA ALA A 74 9.79 17.26 24.05
C ALA A 74 11.12 16.90 23.35
N GLY A 75 11.20 17.06 22.02
CA GLY A 75 12.44 16.86 21.25
C GLY A 75 12.62 15.46 20.66
N GLU A 76 11.61 14.58 20.73
CA GLU A 76 11.69 13.28 20.05
C GLU A 76 11.50 13.42 18.54
N SER A 77 12.30 12.65 17.77
CA SER A 77 12.18 12.57 16.33
C SER A 77 10.85 11.96 15.89
N GLN A 78 10.25 12.52 14.84
CA GLN A 78 9.01 12.00 14.23
C GLN A 78 9.12 10.51 13.84
N LYS A 79 10.30 10.06 13.39
CA LYS A 79 10.54 8.66 13.05
C LYS A 79 10.50 7.72 14.26
N LYS A 80 10.67 8.24 15.48
CA LYS A 80 10.59 7.47 16.74
C LYS A 80 9.19 7.55 17.35
N CYS A 81 8.51 8.68 17.15
CA CYS A 81 7.16 8.90 17.65
C CYS A 81 6.10 8.21 16.80
N CYS A 82 6.24 8.25 15.47
CA CYS A 82 5.28 7.71 14.52
C CYS A 82 5.76 6.36 13.97
N ASN A 83 5.74 5.33 14.82
CA ASN A 83 6.15 3.97 14.45
C ASN A 83 4.98 3.08 13.99
N LYS A 84 3.74 3.58 14.02
CA LYS A 84 2.58 2.77 13.66
C LYS A 84 2.27 2.75 12.16
N CYS A 85 3.03 3.39 11.26
CA CYS A 85 2.72 3.32 9.81
C CYS A 85 3.30 2.08 9.13
#